data_AF-A0A7J8U9M4-F1
#
_entry.id   AF-A0A7J8U9M4-F1
#
_cell.length_a   1.000
_cell.length_b   1.000
_cell.length_c   1.000
_cell.angle_alpha   90.00
_cell.angle_beta   90.00
_cell.angle_gamma   90.00
#
_symmetry.space_group_name_H-M   'P 1'
#
loop_
_entity.id
_entity.type
_entity.pdbx_description
1 polymer ?
#
loop_
_entity_poly.entity_id
_entity_poly.type
_entity_poly.pdbx_seq_one_letter_code
_entity_poly.pdbx_strand_id
1 'polypeptide(L)' 'MSWEGYNFKDALLINECLVYEDIYISFHIQKYEIQTHETSQGPERITNEIPHLETHLLCNLDKNGIVMLGS' A
#
# COMPACT_ATOMS: atom_id res chain seq x y z
N MET A 1 -4.24 -10.50 -37.84
CA MET A 1 -2.80 -10.23 -37.88
C MET A 1 -2.17 -10.81 -36.63
N SER A 2 -1.05 -11.52 -36.75
CA SER A 2 -0.21 -11.90 -35.61
C SER A 2 0.92 -10.88 -35.48
N TRP A 3 1.12 -10.31 -34.30
CA TRP A 3 2.17 -9.31 -34.05
C TRP A 3 3.31 -9.97 -33.29
N GLU A 4 4.30 -10.51 -34.00
CA GLU A 4 5.52 -11.13 -33.44
C GLU A 4 5.26 -12.15 -32.30
N GLY A 5 4.04 -12.73 -32.25
CA GLY A 5 3.61 -13.64 -31.19
C GLY A 5 3.02 -12.99 -29.92
N TYR A 6 3.03 -11.66 -29.80
CA TYR A 6 2.51 -10.96 -28.61
C TYR A 6 0.99 -11.05 -28.42
N ASN A 7 0.25 -11.35 -29.48
CA ASN A 7 -1.19 -11.60 -29.43
C ASN A 7 -1.53 -13.09 -29.62
N PHE A 8 -0.65 -13.99 -29.18
CA PHE A 8 -0.86 -15.43 -29.29
C PHE A 8 -1.90 -15.92 -28.28
N LYS A 9 -2.82 -16.80 -28.73
CA LYS A 9 -3.95 -17.34 -27.95
C LYS A 9 -4.82 -16.22 -27.35
N ASP A 10 -4.78 -16.06 -26.03
CA ASP A 10 -5.64 -15.15 -25.27
C ASP A 10 -4.92 -13.85 -24.87
N ALA A 11 -3.71 -13.63 -25.39
CA ALA A 11 -2.96 -12.41 -25.13
C ALA A 11 -3.53 -11.22 -25.94
N LEU A 12 -3.64 -10.08 -25.28
CA LEU A 12 -4.07 -8.81 -25.86
C LEU A 12 -2.89 -7.85 -25.93
N LEU A 13 -2.73 -7.22 -27.09
CA LEU A 13 -1.79 -6.10 -27.28
C LEU A 13 -2.57 -4.80 -27.08
N ILE A 14 -2.04 -3.91 -26.26
CA ILE A 14 -2.63 -2.60 -25.99
C ILE A 14 -1.67 -1.49 -26.44
N ASN A 15 -2.24 -0.37 -26.88
CA ASN A 15 -1.47 0.79 -27.31
C ASN A 15 -1.06 1.64 -26.09
N GLU A 16 0.17 2.17 -26.07
CA GLU A 16 0.67 3.05 -25.00
C GLU A 16 -0.14 4.35 -24.82
N CYS A 17 -0.84 4.82 -25.86
CA CYS A 17 -1.77 5.95 -25.76
C CYS A 17 -2.83 5.74 -24.66
N LEU A 18 -3.23 4.49 -24.37
CA LEU A 18 -4.18 4.21 -23.29
C LEU A 18 -3.63 4.58 -21.90
N VAL A 19 -2.29 4.62 -21.74
CA VAL A 19 -1.62 5.09 -20.53
C VAL A 19 -1.53 6.61 -20.52
N TYR A 20 -1.10 7.23 -21.62
CA TYR A 20 -0.93 8.69 -21.69
C TYR A 20 -2.25 9.48 -21.66
N GLU A 21 -3.35 8.86 -22.07
CA GLU A 21 -4.68 9.47 -22.09
C GLU A 21 -5.54 9.07 -20.87
N ASP A 22 -4.96 8.37 -19.88
CA ASP A 22 -5.64 7.99 -18.63
C ASP A 22 -6.95 7.20 -18.85
N ILE A 23 -7.07 6.45 -19.96
CA ILE A 23 -8.33 5.82 -20.39
C ILE A 23 -8.78 4.69 -19.44
N TYR A 24 -7.83 3.88 -18.94
CA TYR A 24 -8.11 2.73 -18.08
C TYR A 24 -7.47 2.89 -16.70
N ILE A 25 -7.84 3.96 -15.98
CA ILE A 25 -7.43 4.18 -14.59
C ILE A 25 -8.54 3.76 -13.62
N SER A 26 -8.18 3.06 -12.55
CA SER A 26 -9.09 2.73 -11.44
C SER A 26 -8.49 3.14 -10.09
N PHE A 27 -9.37 3.47 -9.15
CA PHE A 27 -9.02 3.73 -7.76
C PHE A 27 -9.51 2.59 -6.88
N HIS A 28 -8.63 2.08 -6.02
CA HIS A 28 -8.94 1.04 -5.05
C HIS A 28 -8.60 1.53 -3.65
N ILE A 29 -9.56 1.45 -2.74
CA ILE A 29 -9.39 1.83 -1.32
C ILE A 29 -9.48 0.56 -0.49
N GLN A 30 -8.48 0.35 0.37
CA GLN A 30 -8.45 -0.77 1.32
C GLN A 30 -8.46 -0.23 2.76
N LYS A 31 -9.16 -0.94 3.63
CA LYS A 31 -9.27 -0.59 5.04
C LYS A 31 -8.51 -1.62 5.87
N TYR A 32 -7.58 -1.14 6.69
CA TYR A 32 -6.85 -1.93 7.66
C TYR A 32 -7.29 -1.49 9.06
N GLU A 33 -7.64 -2.45 9.91
CA GLU A 33 -8.06 -2.20 11.29
C GLU A 33 -7.21 -3.04 12.23
N ILE A 34 -6.82 -2.43 13.35
CA ILE A 34 -6.13 -3.08 14.46
C ILE A 34 -6.74 -2.59 15.77
N GLN A 35 -6.77 -3.45 16.77
CA GLN A 35 -7.25 -3.14 18.12
C GLN A 35 -6.18 -3.51 19.13
N THR A 36 -6.08 -2.72 20.20
CA THR A 36 -5.24 -3.04 21.36
C THR A 36 -6.06 -3.80 22.39
N HIS A 37 -5.44 -4.79 23.02
CA HIS A 37 -6.06 -5.62 24.04
C HIS A 37 -5.41 -5.48 25.41
N GLU A 38 -6.21 -5.71 26.45
CA GLU A 38 -5.70 -5.93 27.81
C GLU A 38 -5.19 -7.36 27.92
N THR A 39 -3.92 -7.53 28.29
CA THR A 39 -3.31 -8.85 28.47
C THR A 39 -2.94 -9.08 29.93
N SER A 40 -2.64 -10.34 30.29
CA SER A 40 -2.14 -10.67 31.64
C SER A 40 -0.78 -10.04 31.95
N GLN A 41 -0.03 -9.62 30.94
CA GLN A 41 1.25 -8.92 31.08
C GLN A 41 1.10 -7.38 31.03
N GLY A 42 -0.13 -6.88 30.88
CA GLY A 42 -0.46 -5.46 30.80
C GLY A 42 -1.20 -5.07 29.52
N PRO A 43 -1.66 -3.80 29.43
CA PRO A 43 -2.32 -3.27 28.24
C PRO A 43 -1.35 -3.12 27.08
N GLU A 44 -1.78 -3.54 25.88
CA GLU A 44 -1.13 -3.14 24.63
C GLU A 44 -1.27 -1.64 24.41
N ARG A 45 -0.28 -1.03 23.75
CA ARG A 45 -0.21 0.41 23.52
C ARG A 45 0.16 0.72 22.07
N ILE A 46 -0.55 1.66 21.48
CA ILE A 46 -0.15 2.29 20.22
C ILE A 46 0.86 3.40 20.56
N THR A 47 2.05 3.34 19.96
CA THR A 47 3.14 4.27 20.21
C THR A 47 4.09 4.31 19.02
N ASN A 48 4.83 5.41 18.87
CA ASN A 48 5.94 5.53 17.93
C ASN A 48 7.28 5.07 18.53
N GLU A 49 7.31 4.70 19.81
CA GLU A 49 8.48 4.19 20.52
C GLU A 49 8.63 2.67 20.30
N ILE A 50 9.05 2.28 19.09
CA ILE A 50 9.19 0.87 18.72
C ILE A 50 10.60 0.37 19.07
N PRO A 51 10.76 -0.63 19.95
CA PRO A 51 12.07 -1.15 20.32
C PRO A 51 12.74 -1.85 19.14
N HIS A 52 14.07 -1.73 19.06
CA HIS A 52 14.89 -2.37 18.02
C HIS A 52 14.60 -1.93 16.58
N LEU A 53 13.92 -0.79 16.39
CA LEU A 53 13.63 -0.24 15.06
C LEU A 53 14.48 1.01 14.78
N GLU A 54 14.94 1.15 13.54
CA GLU A 54 15.68 2.33 13.10
C GLU A 54 14.76 3.53 12.93
N THR A 55 15.22 4.73 13.33
CA THR A 55 14.43 5.97 13.32
C THR A 55 13.93 6.35 11.92
N HIS A 56 14.67 5.99 10.87
CA HIS A 56 14.29 6.30 9.49
C HIS A 56 13.01 5.56 9.06
N LEU A 57 12.69 4.41 9.66
CA LEU A 57 11.47 3.64 9.39
C LEU A 57 10.23 4.23 10.08
N LEU A 58 10.46 5.10 11.08
CA LEU A 58 9.41 5.77 11.86
C LEU A 58 9.05 7.14 11.27
N CYS A 59 9.66 7.55 10.15
CA CYS A 59 9.50 8.89 9.57
C CYS A 59 8.04 9.24 9.22
N ASN A 60 7.21 8.23 8.96
CA ASN A 60 5.82 8.38 8.57
C ASN A 60 4.84 8.28 9.76
N LEU A 61 5.31 8.00 10.97
CA LEU A 61 4.47 7.96 12.17
C LEU A 61 4.42 9.33 12.84
N ASP A 62 3.22 9.70 13.29
CA ASP A 62 3.02 10.83 14.17
C ASP A 62 3.50 10.52 15.61
N LYS A 63 3.36 11.51 16.49
CA LYS A 63 3.73 11.38 17.91
C LYS A 63 2.93 10.31 18.69
N ASN A 64 1.82 9.84 18.14
CA ASN A 64 0.95 8.85 18.77
C ASN A 64 1.18 7.44 18.18
N GLY A 65 2.08 7.28 17.20
CA GLY A 65 2.28 6.00 16.51
C GLY A 65 1.28 5.74 15.37
N ILE A 66 0.61 6.77 14.88
CA ILE A 66 -0.35 6.69 13.76
C ILE A 66 0.32 7.19 12.48
N VAL A 67 0.14 6.46 11.38
CA VAL A 67 0.64 6.87 10.06
C VAL A 67 0.01 8.21 9.64
N MET A 68 0.85 9.15 9.19
CA MET A 68 0.40 10.44 8.69
C MET A 68 -0.32 10.31 7.34
N LEU A 69 -1.36 11.12 7.12
CA LEU A 69 -2.07 11.12 5.84
C LEU A 69 -1.17 11.63 4.71
N GLY A 70 -1.09 10.87 3.61
CA GLY A 70 -0.26 11.20 2.45
C GLY A 70 1.22 10.86 2.59
N SER A 71 1.59 10.02 3.57
CA SER A 71 2.94 9.52 3.80
C SER A 71 3.39 8.44 2.82
#